data_AF-A0A847QTT7-F1
#
_entry.id   AF-A0A847QTT7-F1
#
_cell.length_a   1.000
_cell.length_b   1.000
_cell.length_c   1.000
_cell.angle_alpha   90.00
_cell.angle_beta   90.00
_cell.angle_gamma   90.00
#
_symmetry.space_group_name_H-M   'P 1'
#
loop_
_entity.id
_entity.type
_entity.pdbx_description
1 polymer ?
#
loop_
_entity_poly.entity_id
_entity_poly.type
_entity_poly.pdbx_seq_one_letter_code
_entity_poly.pdbx_strand_id
1 'polypeptide(L)' 'MRFFSHLFKARDKPKNSLFGNAYSFFFGGTSSGKAVNERTAMQTTAVYACVRILAEAIAGLPLHVYRYKEDGGK' A
#
# COMPACT_ATOMS: atom_id res chain seq x y z
N MET A 1 -23.82 6.72 52.99
CA MET A 1 -24.02 7.33 51.65
C MET A 1 -22.69 7.46 50.91
N ARG A 2 -22.23 6.47 50.11
CA ARG A 2 -21.14 6.67 49.12
C ARG A 2 -20.83 5.49 48.17
N PHE A 3 -21.75 4.54 47.98
CA PHE A 3 -21.46 3.30 47.23
C PHE A 3 -21.67 3.37 45.70
N PHE A 4 -22.25 4.45 45.15
CA PHE A 4 -22.59 4.52 43.70
C PHE A 4 -21.69 5.45 42.86
N SER A 5 -20.59 5.98 43.42
CA SER A 5 -19.72 6.91 42.68
C SER A 5 -18.80 6.27 41.63
N HIS A 6 -18.68 4.94 41.62
CA HIS A 6 -17.84 4.21 40.65
C HIS A 6 -18.60 3.68 39.43
N LEU A 7 -19.94 3.67 39.45
CA LEU A 7 -20.74 3.17 38.32
C LEU A 7 -20.91 4.22 37.21
N PHE A 8 -20.71 5.51 37.51
CA PHE A 8 -20.89 6.62 36.57
C PHE A 8 -19.59 7.40 36.29
N LYS A 9 -18.44 6.73 36.32
CA LYS A 9 -17.20 7.32 35.80
C LYS A 9 -17.12 7.04 34.30
N ALA A 10 -17.42 8.07 33.49
CA ALA A 10 -17.27 8.03 32.04
C ALA A 10 -15.86 7.50 31.68
N ARG A 11 -15.82 6.30 31.10
CA ARG A 11 -14.57 5.57 30.81
C ARG A 11 -13.74 6.18 29.69
N ASP A 12 -14.26 7.16 28.95
CA ASP A 12 -13.51 7.91 27.95
C ASP A 12 -13.66 9.42 28.13
N LYS A 13 -12.60 10.03 28.68
CA LYS A 13 -12.21 11.38 28.32
C LYS A 13 -10.74 11.29 27.91
N PRO A 14 -10.43 11.06 26.62
CA PRO A 14 -9.05 11.05 26.19
C PRO A 14 -8.46 12.45 26.40
N LYS A 15 -7.64 12.60 27.43
CA LYS A 15 -6.76 13.75 27.58
C LYS A 15 -5.55 13.54 26.68
N ASN A 16 -5.77 13.48 25.36
CA ASN A 16 -4.70 13.45 24.38
C ASN A 16 -4.15 14.87 24.17
N SER A 17 -3.72 15.48 25.26
CA SER A 17 -2.86 16.65 25.23
C SER A 17 -1.76 16.41 26.26
N LEU A 18 -0.68 15.79 25.80
CA LEU A 18 0.60 15.95 26.46
C LEU A 18 0.91 17.44 26.42
N PHE A 19 1.03 18.04 27.61
CA PHE A 19 1.46 19.42 27.82
C PHE A 19 2.68 19.70 26.93
N GLY A 20 2.49 20.52 25.88
CA GLY A 20 3.59 21.07 25.09
C GLY A 20 3.68 20.71 23.61
N ASN A 21 2.89 19.79 23.04
CA ASN A 21 3.02 19.52 21.59
C ASN A 21 1.75 19.00 20.88
N ALA A 22 0.81 19.91 20.59
CA ALA A 22 -0.34 19.64 19.73
C ALA A 22 0.02 19.46 18.24
N TYR A 23 1.22 19.87 17.84
CA TYR A 23 1.68 19.82 16.44
C TYR A 23 2.26 18.45 16.04
N SER A 24 2.60 17.58 17.00
CA SER A 24 3.13 16.23 16.75
C SER A 24 2.09 15.26 16.18
N PHE A 25 0.80 15.47 16.44
CA PHE A 25 -0.26 14.55 15.99
C PHE A 25 -0.58 14.70 14.49
N PHE A 26 -0.49 15.91 13.93
CA PHE A 26 -0.73 16.16 12.51
C PHE A 26 0.48 15.86 11.61
N PHE A 27 1.67 15.68 12.20
CA PHE A 27 2.92 15.40 11.50
C PHE A 27 3.55 14.07 11.96
N GLY A 28 2.73 13.03 12.11
CA GLY A 28 3.22 11.65 12.25
C GLY A 28 4.02 11.23 11.01
N GLY A 29 5.11 10.46 11.21
CA GLY A 29 6.00 10.01 10.13
C GLY A 29 5.22 9.36 8.98
N THR A 30 5.12 10.06 7.86
CA THR A 30 4.46 9.54 6.66
C THR A 30 5.38 8.52 5.98
N SER A 31 4.85 7.34 5.66
CA SER A 31 5.56 6.35 4.83
C SER A 31 5.86 6.88 3.42
N SER A 32 5.19 7.96 3.01
CA SER A 32 5.27 8.52 1.65
C SER A 32 6.63 9.16 1.31
N GLY A 33 7.55 9.27 2.26
CA GLY A 33 8.94 9.69 2.03
C GLY A 33 9.92 8.55 1.73
N LYS A 34 9.49 7.28 1.79
CA LYS A 34 10.37 6.14 1.52
C LYS A 34 10.48 5.90 0.02
N ALA A 35 11.69 6.04 -0.52
CA ALA A 35 11.96 5.71 -1.92
C ALA A 35 11.60 4.24 -2.19
N VAL A 36 10.71 4.02 -3.15
CA VAL A 36 10.24 2.69 -3.54
C VAL A 36 11.00 2.27 -4.79
N ASN A 37 11.75 1.18 -4.70
CA ASN A 37 12.35 0.49 -5.85
C ASN A 37 11.54 -0.76 -6.20
N GLU A 38 11.82 -1.36 -7.36
CA GLU A 38 11.12 -2.53 -7.89
C GLU A 38 11.13 -3.70 -6.88
N ARG A 39 12.26 -3.91 -6.21
CA ARG A 39 12.41 -4.96 -5.19
C ARG A 39 11.51 -4.73 -3.98
N THR A 40 11.41 -3.49 -3.50
CA THR A 40 10.55 -3.11 -2.36
C THR A 40 9.08 -3.05 -2.76
N ALA A 41 8.76 -2.70 -4.01
CA ALA A 41 7.40 -2.74 -4.54
C ALA A 41 6.88 -4.18 -4.61
N MET A 42 7.71 -5.12 -5.09
CA MET A 42 7.37 -6.54 -5.21
C MET A 42 7.16 -7.26 -3.87
N GLN A 43 7.62 -6.68 -2.74
CA GLN A 43 7.32 -7.18 -1.40
C GLN A 43 5.86 -6.94 -0.98
N THR A 44 5.12 -6.11 -1.73
CA THR A 44 3.69 -5.86 -1.51
C THR A 44 2.85 -6.84 -2.31
N THR A 45 1.98 -7.59 -1.63
CA THR A 45 1.17 -8.66 -2.25
C THR A 45 0.26 -8.16 -3.37
N ALA A 46 -0.32 -6.97 -3.22
CA ALA A 46 -1.17 -6.36 -4.24
C ALA A 46 -0.39 -6.06 -5.54
N VAL A 47 0.83 -5.53 -5.42
CA VAL A 47 1.69 -5.21 -6.58
C VAL A 47 2.10 -6.52 -7.28
N TYR A 48 2.53 -7.51 -6.50
CA TYR A 48 2.92 -8.81 -7.05
C TYR A 48 1.76 -9.48 -7.80
N ALA A 49 0.54 -9.45 -7.25
CA ALA A 49 -0.63 -10.03 -7.88
C ALA A 49 -0.95 -9.39 -9.25
N CYS A 50 -0.91 -8.05 -9.33
CA CYS A 50 -1.14 -7.34 -10.59
C CYS A 50 -0.07 -7.66 -11.63
N VAL A 51 1.21 -7.64 -11.25
CA VAL A 51 2.31 -7.97 -12.16
C VAL A 51 2.19 -9.41 -12.66
N ARG A 52 1.82 -10.35 -11.79
CA ARG A 52 1.60 -11.76 -12.17
C ARG A 52 0.50 -11.90 -13.21
N ILE A 53 -0.67 -11.28 -12.99
CA ILE A 53 -1.80 -11.37 -13.92
C ILE A 53 -1.42 -10.81 -15.30
N LEU A 54 -0.73 -9.67 -15.35
CA LEU A 54 -0.25 -9.08 -16.60
C LEU A 54 0.79 -9.96 -17.29
N ALA A 55 1.75 -10.50 -16.53
CA ALA A 55 2.81 -11.34 -17.07
C ALA A 55 2.27 -12.66 -17.63
N GLU A 56 1.34 -13.31 -16.92
CA GLU A 56 0.66 -14.53 -17.37
C GLU A 56 -0.14 -14.29 -18.65
N ALA A 57 -0.86 -13.17 -18.71
CA ALA A 57 -1.59 -12.79 -19.91
C ALA A 57 -0.64 -12.61 -21.10
N ILE A 58 0.43 -11.82 -20.95
CA ILE A 58 1.41 -11.57 -22.02
C ILE A 58 2.10 -12.86 -22.46
N ALA A 59 2.48 -13.73 -21.53
CA ALA A 59 3.15 -15.00 -21.83
C ALA A 59 2.24 -15.99 -22.57
N GLY A 60 0.93 -15.90 -22.39
CA GLY A 60 -0.04 -16.76 -23.08
C GLY A 60 -0.36 -16.35 -24.51
N LEU A 61 0.08 -15.17 -24.99
CA LEU A 61 -0.23 -14.70 -26.33
C LEU A 61 0.62 -15.42 -27.40
N PRO A 62 0.01 -15.95 -28.48
CA PRO A 62 0.77 -16.48 -29.61
C PRO A 62 1.52 -15.35 -30.32
N LEU A 63 2.82 -15.54 -30.52
CA LEU A 63 3.70 -14.60 -31.24
C LEU A 63 4.00 -15.15 -32.64
N HIS A 64 3.33 -14.59 -33.65
CA HIS A 64 3.61 -14.91 -35.05
C HIS A 64 4.83 -14.12 -35.55
N VAL A 65 5.90 -14.83 -35.92
CA VAL A 65 7.10 -14.22 -36.51
C VAL A 65 7.04 -14.39 -38.03
N TYR A 66 7.22 -13.28 -38.76
CA TYR A 66 7.28 -13.27 -40.22
C TYR A 66 8.73 -13.06 -40.69
N ARG A 67 9.08 -13.64 -41.85
CA ARG A 67 10.41 -13.51 -42.45
C ARG A 67 10.27 -12.97 -43.85
N TYR A 68 10.88 -11.80 -44.10
CA TYR A 68 10.99 -11.27 -45.45
C TYR A 68 11.73 -12.27 -46.36
N LYS A 69 11.07 -12.65 -47.45
CA LYS A 69 11.64 -13.47 -48.52
C LYS A 69 12.29 -12.56 -49.56
N GLU A 70 13.29 -13.09 -50.28
CA GLU A 70 13.99 -12.37 -51.35
C GLU A 70 13.04 -11.90 -52.47
N ASP A 71 11.90 -12.58 -52.63
CA ASP A 71 10.84 -12.29 -53.60
C ASP A 71 9.75 -11.32 -53.07
N GLY A 72 10.03 -10.59 -51.97
CA GLY A 72 9.13 -9.56 -51.42
C GLY A 72 7.93 -10.06 -50.62
N GLY A 73 7.81 -11.37 -50.40
CA GLY A 73 6.78 -11.99 -49.55
C GLY A 73 7.09 -11.96 -48.04
N LYS A 74 6.05 -12.10 -47.21
CA LYS A 74 6.12 -12.26 -45.74
C LYS A 74 6.50 -13.69 -45.30
#